data_AF-A0A1C6ECG2-F1
#
_entry.id   AF-A0A1C6ECG2-F1
#
_cell.length_a   1.000
_cell.length_b   1.000
_cell.length_c   1.000
_cell.angle_alpha   90.00
_cell.angle_beta   90.00
_cell.angle_gamma   90.00
#
_symmetry.space_group_name_H-M   'P 1'
#
loop_
_entity.id
_entity.type
_entity.pdbx_description
1 polymer ?
#
loop_
_entity_poly.entity_id
_entity_poly.type
_entity_poly.pdbx_seq_one_letter_code
_entity_poly.pdbx_strand_id
1 'polypeptide(L)'
;MRKEIYKVKCPQHLVFGDPMYFERFRGNELNRLTVDYRPSKYFDTARLVLKEEPNRELSEYMNRSITLYAAPRHTIEVYAGEQIYTFQKISVKNIGVDTARYYLNIDGRKVEIKTGGDGWWGRFEEYYREAGKDRLSDAVILTIAMPEEYDFEGMKHLAGYFFGNLQPILSKEQQKKEKPTR
;
A
#
# COMPACT_ATOMS: atom_id res chain seq x y z
N MET A 1 0.30 18.49 5.83
CA MET A 1 0.52 17.15 5.24
C MET A 1 1.89 16.66 5.65
N ARG A 2 1.97 15.46 6.24
CA ARG A 2 3.24 14.77 6.55
C ARG A 2 3.34 13.55 5.63
N LYS A 3 4.49 13.38 4.96
CA LYS A 3 4.76 12.26 4.04
C LYS A 3 6.20 11.80 4.25
N GLU A 4 6.40 10.52 4.52
CA GLU A 4 7.72 9.89 4.58
C GLU A 4 7.76 8.72 3.61
N ILE A 5 8.89 8.57 2.89
CA ILE A 5 9.09 7.51 1.91
C ILE A 5 10.26 6.65 2.38
N TYR A 6 10.07 5.33 2.34
CA TYR A 6 11.08 4.37 2.75
C TYR A 6 11.35 3.39 1.61
N LYS A 7 12.61 3.01 1.45
CA LYS A 7 12.98 1.79 0.73
C LYS A 7 12.76 0.60 1.67
N VAL A 8 12.06 -0.41 1.15
CA VAL A 8 11.77 -1.66 1.85
C VAL A 8 12.05 -2.85 0.94
N LYS A 9 12.13 -4.05 1.52
CA LYS A 9 12.17 -5.28 0.73
C LYS A 9 10.83 -5.47 0.02
N CYS A 10 10.86 -5.86 -1.26
CA CYS A 10 9.64 -6.24 -1.95
C CYS A 10 9.03 -7.49 -1.30
N PRO A 11 7.76 -7.45 -0.87
CA PRO A 11 7.11 -8.61 -0.30
C PRO A 11 6.87 -9.69 -1.36
N GLN A 12 6.78 -10.93 -0.91
CA GLN A 12 6.53 -12.11 -1.74
C GLN A 12 5.06 -12.55 -1.68
N HIS A 13 4.34 -12.16 -0.64
CA HIS A 13 2.93 -12.47 -0.46
C HIS A 13 2.20 -11.37 0.31
N LEU A 14 1.07 -10.93 -0.25
CA LEU A 14 0.19 -9.92 0.30
C LEU A 14 -1.19 -10.54 0.49
N VAL A 15 -1.72 -10.48 1.70
CA VAL A 15 -3.10 -10.83 2.01
C VAL A 15 -3.76 -9.69 2.76
N PHE A 16 -4.94 -9.27 2.29
CA PHE A 16 -5.70 -8.17 2.89
C PHE A 16 -7.20 -8.36 2.68
N GLY A 17 -7.98 -8.23 3.75
CA GLY A 17 -9.42 -8.22 3.68
C GLY A 17 -10.07 -8.29 5.05
N ASP A 18 -11.39 -8.28 5.09
CA ASP A 18 -12.13 -8.61 6.31
C ASP A 18 -11.84 -10.07 6.74
N PRO A 19 -11.49 -10.34 8.01
CA PRO A 19 -11.28 -11.70 8.50
C PRO A 19 -12.46 -12.64 8.19
N MET A 20 -13.69 -12.16 8.33
CA MET A 20 -14.90 -12.92 8.09
C MET A 20 -15.00 -13.40 6.64
N TYR A 21 -14.48 -12.63 5.67
CA TYR A 21 -14.50 -13.04 4.27
C TYR A 21 -13.67 -14.30 4.05
N PHE A 22 -12.50 -14.40 4.68
CA PHE A 22 -11.64 -15.59 4.61
C PHE A 22 -12.28 -16.81 5.28
N GLU A 23 -13.16 -16.61 6.26
CA GLU A 23 -13.86 -17.71 6.91
C GLU A 23 -15.03 -18.22 6.05
N ARG A 24 -15.83 -17.30 5.50
CA ARG A 24 -17.14 -17.61 4.89
C ARG A 24 -17.11 -17.84 3.38
N PHE A 25 -16.25 -17.13 2.65
CA PHE A 25 -16.26 -17.18 1.19
C PHE A 25 -15.12 -18.05 0.63
N ARG A 26 -15.32 -18.59 -0.57
CA ARG A 26 -14.31 -19.40 -1.28
C ARG A 26 -14.28 -19.03 -2.77
N GLY A 27 -13.22 -19.46 -3.45
CA GLY A 27 -13.10 -19.30 -4.91
C GLY A 27 -13.24 -17.85 -5.36
N ASN A 28 -14.03 -17.62 -6.42
CA ASN A 28 -14.15 -16.32 -7.06
C ASN A 28 -14.73 -15.23 -6.15
N GLU A 29 -15.60 -15.59 -5.21
CA GLU A 29 -16.21 -14.62 -4.30
C GLU A 29 -15.19 -14.09 -3.28
N LEU A 30 -14.42 -14.99 -2.66
CA LEU A 30 -13.30 -14.60 -1.79
C LEU A 30 -12.29 -13.75 -2.56
N ASN A 31 -11.96 -14.17 -3.79
CA ASN A 31 -11.00 -13.50 -4.64
C ASN A 31 -11.50 -12.13 -5.13
N ARG A 32 -12.81 -11.88 -5.15
CA ARG A 32 -13.40 -10.57 -5.44
C ARG A 32 -13.26 -9.63 -4.23
N LEU A 33 -13.48 -10.14 -3.04
CA LEU A 33 -13.59 -9.36 -1.79
C LEU A 33 -12.24 -9.09 -1.11
N THR A 34 -11.25 -9.94 -1.34
CA THR A 34 -9.96 -9.89 -0.64
C THR A 34 -8.79 -9.80 -1.60
N VAL A 35 -7.64 -9.38 -1.10
CA VAL A 35 -6.35 -9.51 -1.77
C VAL A 35 -5.70 -10.78 -1.26
N ASP A 36 -5.31 -11.66 -2.18
CA ASP A 36 -4.34 -12.72 -1.98
C ASP A 36 -3.43 -12.69 -3.22
N TYR A 37 -2.27 -12.06 -3.09
CA TYR A 37 -1.44 -11.69 -4.25
C TYR A 37 0.03 -11.98 -4.01
N ARG A 38 0.68 -12.53 -5.05
CA ARG A 38 2.12 -12.76 -5.09
C ARG A 38 2.74 -11.84 -6.14
N PRO A 39 3.51 -10.81 -5.71
CA PRO A 39 4.20 -9.92 -6.63
C PRO A 39 5.08 -10.66 -7.65
N SER A 40 5.15 -10.11 -8.85
CA SER A 40 6.00 -10.61 -9.92
C SER A 40 7.45 -10.72 -9.47
N LYS A 41 8.12 -11.80 -9.84
CA LYS A 41 9.56 -11.99 -9.57
C LYS A 41 10.45 -10.90 -10.19
N TYR A 42 9.93 -10.14 -11.15
CA TYR A 42 10.62 -9.01 -11.77
C TYR A 42 10.54 -7.72 -10.94
N PHE A 43 9.73 -7.70 -9.88
CA PHE A 43 9.67 -6.57 -8.95
C PHE A 43 10.78 -6.73 -7.92
N ASP A 44 11.93 -6.13 -8.24
CA ASP A 44 13.12 -6.17 -7.38
C ASP A 44 13.17 -5.02 -6.36
N THR A 45 12.24 -4.07 -6.46
CA THR A 45 12.27 -2.83 -5.69
C THR A 45 10.88 -2.48 -5.15
N ALA A 46 10.84 -2.07 -3.89
CA ALA A 46 9.64 -1.52 -3.27
C ALA A 46 9.90 -0.18 -2.58
N ARG A 47 8.84 0.62 -2.52
CA ARG A 47 8.77 1.85 -1.73
C ARG A 47 7.56 1.76 -0.81
N LEU A 48 7.73 2.22 0.42
CA LEU A 48 6.66 2.37 1.37
C LEU A 48 6.46 3.86 1.64
N VAL A 49 5.24 4.34 1.47
CA VAL A 49 4.88 5.73 1.73
C VAL A 49 3.95 5.76 2.92
N LEU A 50 4.34 6.48 3.96
CA LEU A 50 3.46 6.81 5.09
C LEU A 50 2.97 8.25 4.88
N LYS A 51 1.66 8.45 4.94
CA LYS A 51 1.04 9.75 4.67
C LYS A 51 0.00 10.09 5.74
N GLU A 52 0.04 11.35 6.17
CA GLU A 52 -0.98 12.02 6.97
C GLU A 52 -1.41 13.30 6.24
N GLU A 53 -2.71 13.44 5.98
CA GLU A 53 -3.30 14.65 5.43
C GLU A 53 -4.69 14.90 6.01
N PRO A 54 -5.09 16.17 6.24
CA PRO A 54 -6.45 16.48 6.64
C PRO A 54 -7.45 15.88 5.64
N ASN A 55 -8.56 15.37 6.14
CA ASN A 55 -9.63 14.90 5.27
C ASN A 55 -10.18 16.09 4.47
N ARG A 56 -10.46 15.85 3.18
CA ARG A 56 -10.88 16.91 2.25
C ARG A 56 -12.27 17.46 2.55
N GLU A 57 -13.14 16.62 3.08
CA GLU A 57 -14.55 16.96 3.37
C GLU A 57 -14.71 17.38 4.83
N LEU A 58 -13.99 16.74 5.75
CA LEU A 58 -14.06 16.99 7.19
C LEU A 58 -12.67 17.28 7.76
N SER A 59 -12.19 18.51 7.60
CA SER A 59 -10.80 18.90 7.92
C SER A 59 -10.34 18.67 9.36
N GLU A 60 -11.28 18.47 10.30
CA GLU A 60 -11.02 18.08 11.68
C GLU A 60 -10.53 16.63 11.81
N TYR A 61 -10.78 15.79 10.80
CA TYR A 61 -10.28 14.42 10.71
C TYR A 61 -8.97 14.37 9.92
N MET A 62 -8.12 13.42 10.29
CA MET A 62 -6.84 13.17 9.64
C MET A 62 -6.90 11.85 8.86
N ASN A 63 -6.76 11.91 7.55
CA ASN A 63 -6.59 10.72 6.73
C ASN A 63 -5.15 10.21 6.89
N ARG A 64 -5.03 8.92 7.18
CA ARG A 64 -3.76 8.24 7.38
C ARG A 64 -3.65 7.01 6.49
N SER A 65 -2.49 6.82 5.87
CA SER A 65 -2.27 5.64 5.04
C SER A 65 -0.85 5.14 5.04
N ILE A 66 -0.74 3.82 4.85
CA ILE A 66 0.49 3.12 4.47
C ILE A 66 0.28 2.61 3.06
N THR A 67 1.09 3.07 2.11
CA THR A 67 1.03 2.64 0.71
C THR A 67 2.34 1.96 0.30
N LEU A 68 2.23 0.70 -0.10
CA LEU A 68 3.30 -0.07 -0.71
C LEU A 68 3.25 0.08 -2.23
N TYR A 69 4.38 0.40 -2.83
CA TYR A 69 4.62 0.36 -4.27
C TYR A 69 5.65 -0.74 -4.54
N ALA A 70 5.37 -1.66 -5.45
CA ALA A 70 6.32 -2.68 -5.90
C ALA A 70 6.38 -2.70 -7.43
N ALA A 71 7.59 -2.55 -7.97
CA ALA A 71 7.85 -2.42 -9.40
C ALA A 71 9.32 -2.72 -9.69
N PRO A 72 9.74 -2.86 -10.97
CA PRO A 72 11.14 -2.87 -11.33
C PRO A 72 11.86 -1.58 -10.91
N ARG A 73 13.15 -1.70 -10.55
CA ARG A 73 14.00 -0.58 -10.07
C ARG A 73 13.95 0.68 -10.92
N HIS A 74 13.85 0.55 -12.24
CA HIS A 74 13.92 1.68 -13.17
C HIS A 74 12.60 2.44 -13.31
N THR A 75 11.48 1.88 -12.85
CA THR A 75 10.15 2.52 -12.92
C THR A 75 9.54 2.85 -11.55
N ILE A 76 10.08 2.30 -10.46
CA ILE A 76 9.51 2.47 -9.11
C ILE A 76 9.26 3.93 -8.69
N GLU A 77 10.15 4.85 -9.09
CA GLU A 77 10.03 6.26 -8.73
C GLU A 77 8.86 6.96 -9.44
N VAL A 78 8.43 6.46 -10.60
CA VAL A 78 7.24 6.96 -11.31
C VAL A 78 5.99 6.67 -10.48
N TYR A 79 5.83 5.43 -10.04
CA TYR A 79 4.67 5.04 -9.24
C TYR A 79 4.69 5.63 -7.83
N ALA A 80 5.84 5.66 -7.15
CA ALA A 80 5.97 6.29 -5.84
C ALA A 80 5.74 7.82 -5.89
N GLY A 81 5.93 8.42 -7.06
CA GLY A 81 5.54 9.80 -7.40
C GLY A 81 4.07 9.96 -7.79
N GLU A 82 3.25 8.92 -7.65
CA GLU A 82 1.82 8.89 -8.01
C GLU A 82 1.57 9.14 -9.51
N GLN A 83 2.54 8.79 -10.36
CA GLN A 83 2.45 8.87 -11.82
C GLN A 83 2.31 7.47 -12.44
N ILE A 84 1.76 7.43 -13.66
CA ILE A 84 1.51 6.21 -14.42
C ILE A 84 1.89 6.43 -15.88
N TYR A 85 2.18 5.36 -16.63
CA TYR A 85 2.40 5.47 -18.07
C TYR A 85 1.08 5.40 -18.83
N THR A 86 0.91 6.23 -19.85
CA THR A 86 -0.34 6.36 -20.63
C THR A 86 -0.75 5.09 -21.37
N PHE A 87 0.20 4.20 -21.67
CA PHE A 87 -0.07 2.94 -22.35
C PHE A 87 -0.52 1.81 -21.41
N GLN A 88 -0.54 2.04 -20.09
CA GLN A 88 -0.88 1.02 -19.11
C GLN A 88 -2.39 0.91 -18.88
N LYS A 89 -2.84 -0.31 -18.57
CA LYS A 89 -4.15 -0.58 -18.01
C LYS A 89 -4.03 -0.76 -16.49
N ILE A 90 -5.14 -0.55 -15.79
CA ILE A 90 -5.22 -0.67 -14.33
C ILE A 90 -6.31 -1.65 -13.96
N SER A 91 -5.99 -2.63 -13.12
CA SER A 91 -6.99 -3.41 -12.39
C SER A 91 -7.04 -2.88 -10.96
N VAL A 92 -8.23 -2.52 -10.50
CA VAL A 92 -8.45 -1.95 -9.17
C VAL A 92 -9.35 -2.89 -8.36
N LYS A 93 -8.97 -3.11 -7.10
CA LYS A 93 -9.79 -3.77 -6.09
C LYS A 93 -9.82 -2.89 -4.85
N ASN A 94 -11.01 -2.40 -4.50
CA ASN A 94 -11.22 -1.75 -3.21
C ASN A 94 -11.45 -2.82 -2.15
N ILE A 95 -10.86 -2.66 -0.97
CA ILE A 95 -10.96 -3.60 0.13
C ILE A 95 -11.99 -3.06 1.12
N GLY A 96 -13.14 -3.70 1.15
CA GLY A 96 -14.22 -3.43 2.09
C GLY A 96 -14.07 -4.25 3.36
N VAL A 97 -14.59 -3.73 4.47
CA VAL A 97 -14.77 -4.47 5.73
C VAL A 97 -16.21 -4.31 6.22
N ASP A 98 -16.77 -5.38 6.78
CA ASP A 98 -18.13 -5.46 7.32
C ASP A 98 -18.14 -5.88 8.80
N THR A 99 -16.96 -6.07 9.40
CA THR A 99 -16.81 -6.50 10.81
C THR A 99 -16.03 -5.50 11.66
N ALA A 100 -15.96 -4.24 11.21
CA ALA A 100 -15.17 -3.17 11.80
C ALA A 100 -13.72 -3.57 12.15
N ARG A 101 -13.13 -4.42 11.32
CA ARG A 101 -11.72 -4.83 11.39
C ARG A 101 -11.24 -5.35 10.03
N TYR A 102 -9.94 -5.27 9.79
CA TYR A 102 -9.30 -5.99 8.69
C TYR A 102 -8.18 -6.89 9.18
N TYR A 103 -7.90 -7.93 8.39
CA TYR A 103 -6.75 -8.80 8.50
C TYR A 103 -5.70 -8.40 7.45
N LEU A 104 -4.46 -8.23 7.90
CA LEU A 104 -3.30 -8.10 7.03
C LEU A 104 -2.33 -9.24 7.28
N ASN A 105 -1.81 -9.81 6.20
CA ASN A 105 -0.68 -10.72 6.25
C ASN A 105 0.31 -10.41 5.13
N ILE A 106 1.51 -10.00 5.53
CA ILE A 106 2.61 -9.66 4.62
C ILE A 106 3.77 -10.60 4.94
N ASP A 107 4.12 -11.46 4.00
CA ASP A 107 5.19 -12.47 4.14
C ASP A 107 5.09 -13.32 5.43
N GLY A 108 3.87 -13.66 5.86
CA GLY A 108 3.61 -14.47 7.04
C GLY A 108 3.52 -13.69 8.36
N ARG A 109 3.80 -12.38 8.36
CA ARG A 109 3.57 -11.49 9.50
C ARG A 109 2.13 -11.02 9.48
N LYS A 110 1.40 -11.27 10.55
CA LYS A 110 -0.07 -11.18 10.59
C LYS A 110 -0.52 -10.18 11.65
N VAL A 111 -1.55 -9.41 11.32
CA VAL A 111 -2.25 -8.59 12.31
C VAL A 111 -3.73 -8.51 11.95
N GLU A 112 -4.57 -8.39 12.96
CA GLU A 112 -5.94 -7.90 12.81
C GLU A 112 -6.01 -6.49 13.42
N ILE A 113 -6.53 -5.54 12.66
CA ILE A 113 -6.68 -4.14 13.10
C ILE A 113 -8.15 -3.81 13.17
N LYS A 114 -8.60 -3.31 14.32
CA LYS A 114 -9.94 -2.74 14.48
C LYS A 114 -9.99 -1.41 13.74
N THR A 115 -10.99 -1.25 12.88
CA THR A 115 -11.18 -0.05 12.07
C THR A 115 -12.15 0.95 12.71
N GLY A 116 -12.91 0.52 13.73
CA GLY A 116 -13.94 1.33 14.37
C GLY A 116 -15.24 1.43 13.57
N GLY A 117 -15.24 1.04 12.29
CA GLY A 117 -16.43 1.02 11.45
C GLY A 117 -16.25 0.24 10.15
N ASP A 118 -17.36 0.00 9.46
CA ASP A 118 -17.42 -0.69 8.18
C ASP A 118 -17.08 0.25 7.02
N GLY A 119 -16.93 -0.31 5.80
CA GLY A 119 -16.69 0.47 4.58
C GLY A 119 -15.34 0.18 3.93
N TRP A 120 -14.81 1.14 3.17
CA TRP A 120 -13.59 0.96 2.37
C TRP A 120 -12.33 1.30 3.17
N TRP A 121 -11.49 0.30 3.44
CA TRP A 121 -10.26 0.45 4.25
C TRP A 121 -8.99 0.22 3.46
N GLY A 122 -9.10 -0.02 2.16
CA GLY A 122 -7.93 -0.22 1.34
C GLY A 122 -8.20 -0.24 -0.14
N ARG A 123 -7.12 -0.23 -0.90
CA ARG A 123 -7.13 -0.31 -2.34
C ARG A 123 -5.91 -1.07 -2.84
N PHE A 124 -6.13 -2.06 -3.69
CA PHE A 124 -5.09 -2.77 -4.41
C PHE A 124 -5.21 -2.44 -5.90
N GLU A 125 -4.08 -2.09 -6.51
CA GLU A 125 -4.00 -1.71 -7.91
C GLU A 125 -2.87 -2.48 -8.58
N GLU A 126 -3.16 -3.02 -9.76
CA GLU A 126 -2.16 -3.63 -10.62
C GLU A 126 -2.12 -2.89 -11.94
N TYR A 127 -0.96 -2.31 -12.24
CA TYR A 127 -0.65 -1.66 -13.50
C TYR A 127 -0.04 -2.69 -14.43
N TYR A 128 -0.57 -2.78 -15.63
CA TYR A 128 -0.16 -3.82 -16.56
C TYR A 128 -0.27 -3.39 -18.02
N ARG A 129 0.41 -4.15 -18.86
CA ARG A 129 0.25 -4.13 -20.31
C ARG A 129 -0.24 -5.48 -20.82
N GLU A 130 -0.92 -5.44 -21.94
CA GLU A 130 -1.22 -6.64 -22.72
C GLU A 130 -0.07 -6.91 -23.68
N ALA A 131 0.44 -8.14 -23.65
CA ALA A 131 1.44 -8.65 -24.58
C ALA A 131 0.83 -9.85 -25.32
N GLY A 132 0.08 -9.57 -26.38
CA GLY A 132 -0.74 -10.58 -27.04
C GLY A 132 -1.86 -11.06 -26.13
N LYS A 133 -1.86 -12.35 -25.78
CA LYS A 133 -2.83 -12.94 -24.84
C LYS A 133 -2.39 -12.84 -23.37
N ASP A 134 -1.14 -12.46 -23.14
CA ASP A 134 -0.56 -12.40 -21.81
C ASP A 134 -0.74 -11.03 -21.16
N ARG A 135 -0.82 -11.04 -19.83
CA ARG A 135 -0.85 -9.85 -18.99
C ARG A 135 0.50 -9.68 -18.31
N LEU A 136 1.22 -8.62 -18.65
CA LEU A 136 2.50 -8.26 -18.02
C LEU A 136 2.27 -7.21 -16.94
N SER A 137 2.44 -7.61 -15.68
CA SER A 137 2.38 -6.71 -14.54
C SER A 137 3.62 -5.82 -14.52
N ASP A 138 3.42 -4.51 -14.59
CA ASP A 138 4.49 -3.49 -14.55
C ASP A 138 4.68 -2.94 -13.13
N ALA A 139 3.62 -2.89 -12.32
CA ALA A 139 3.66 -2.51 -10.92
C ALA A 139 2.42 -2.94 -10.15
N VAL A 140 2.56 -3.05 -8.83
CA VAL A 140 1.43 -3.16 -7.91
C VAL A 140 1.52 -2.12 -6.80
N ILE A 141 0.35 -1.62 -6.41
CA ILE A 141 0.18 -0.65 -5.34
C ILE A 141 -0.84 -1.21 -4.35
N LEU A 142 -0.47 -1.24 -3.08
CA LEU A 142 -1.36 -1.60 -1.98
C LEU A 142 -1.44 -0.42 -1.02
N THR A 143 -2.60 0.24 -0.97
CA THR A 143 -2.91 1.29 -0.01
C THR A 143 -3.76 0.72 1.12
N ILE A 144 -3.30 0.94 2.35
CA ILE A 144 -3.97 0.56 3.59
C ILE A 144 -4.38 1.85 4.28
N ALA A 145 -5.69 2.04 4.50
CA ALA A 145 -6.20 3.12 5.33
C ALA A 145 -5.97 2.76 6.80
N MET A 146 -5.40 3.70 7.55
CA MET A 146 -5.10 3.51 8.96
C MET A 146 -6.22 4.10 9.83
N PRO A 147 -6.71 3.34 10.82
CA PRO A 147 -7.71 3.85 11.76
C PRO A 147 -7.23 5.05 12.57
N GLU A 148 -8.16 5.82 13.12
CA GLU A 148 -7.87 7.07 13.83
C GLU A 148 -6.99 6.87 15.07
N GLU A 149 -7.04 5.68 15.68
CA GLU A 149 -6.26 5.32 16.86
C GLU A 149 -4.75 5.21 16.57
N TYR A 150 -4.36 5.11 15.29
CA TYR A 150 -2.96 5.13 14.89
C TYR A 150 -2.53 6.56 14.57
N ASP A 151 -1.47 7.02 15.23
CA ASP A 151 -0.74 8.21 14.80
C ASP A 151 0.38 7.83 13.80
N PHE A 152 1.15 8.83 13.35
CA PHE A 152 2.24 8.61 12.43
C PHE A 152 3.31 7.63 12.96
N GLU A 153 3.64 7.68 14.25
CA GLU A 153 4.64 6.79 14.83
C GLU A 153 4.10 5.35 14.94
N GLY A 154 2.82 5.19 15.27
CA GLY A 154 2.10 3.92 15.19
C GLY A 154 2.15 3.32 13.78
N MET A 155 1.97 4.14 12.74
CA MET A 155 2.16 3.70 11.36
C MET A 155 3.59 3.23 11.09
N LYS A 156 4.62 3.93 11.60
CA LYS A 156 6.02 3.51 11.45
C LYS A 156 6.31 2.20 12.17
N HIS A 157 5.78 2.01 13.37
CA HIS A 157 5.92 0.76 14.11
C HIS A 157 5.30 -0.41 13.34
N LEU A 158 4.10 -0.23 12.80
CA LEU A 158 3.42 -1.23 12.00
C LEU A 158 4.16 -1.52 10.68
N ALA A 159 4.64 -0.48 10.01
CA ALA A 159 5.47 -0.60 8.83
C ALA A 159 6.77 -1.38 9.12
N GLY A 160 7.44 -1.08 10.24
CA GLY A 160 8.63 -1.80 10.67
C GLY A 160 8.36 -3.28 10.98
N TYR A 161 7.20 -3.58 11.59
CA TYR A 161 6.77 -4.95 11.80
C TYR A 161 6.64 -5.70 10.47
N PHE A 162 5.87 -5.19 9.50
CA PHE A 162 5.63 -5.90 8.25
C PHE A 162 6.85 -5.96 7.32
N PHE A 163 7.53 -4.83 7.14
CA PHE A 163 8.53 -4.65 6.08
C PHE A 163 9.98 -4.70 6.59
N GLY A 164 10.17 -4.81 7.91
CA GLY A 164 11.50 -4.87 8.52
C GLY A 164 12.19 -3.50 8.52
N ASN A 165 13.47 -3.49 8.12
CA ASN A 165 14.28 -2.28 8.18
C ASN A 165 13.81 -1.22 7.17
N LEU A 166 13.24 -0.13 7.68
CA LEU A 166 12.78 1.01 6.89
C LEU A 166 13.96 1.95 6.59
N GLN A 167 14.38 2.01 5.33
CA GLN A 167 15.47 2.92 4.91
C GLN A 167 14.86 4.24 4.39
N PRO A 168 14.90 5.35 5.14
CA PRO A 168 14.27 6.60 4.73
C PRO A 168 14.90 7.15 3.45
N ILE A 169 14.06 7.69 2.58
CA ILE A 169 14.46 8.43 1.37
C ILE A 169 14.14 9.89 1.64
N LEU A 170 15.19 10.70 1.77
CA LEU A 170 15.04 12.14 1.92
C LEU A 170 14.32 12.71 0.70
N SER A 171 13.27 13.50 0.94
CA SER A 171 12.57 14.18 -0.15
C SER A 171 13.51 15.19 -0.83
N LYS A 172 13.25 15.53 -2.10
CA LYS A 172 14.01 16.58 -2.82
C LYS A 172 13.97 17.93 -2.09
N GLU A 173 12.94 18.19 -1.29
CA GLU A 173 12.80 19.40 -0.47
C GLU A 173 13.66 19.36 0.79
N GLN A 174 13.79 18.19 1.42
CA GLN A 174 14.69 17.97 2.56
C GLN A 174 16.16 18.03 2.14
N GLN A 175 16.50 17.44 0.98
CA GLN A 175 17.85 17.51 0.41
C GLN A 175 18.28 18.94 0.00
N LYS A 176 17.33 19.83 -0.31
CA LYS A 176 17.61 21.25 -0.57
C LYS A 176 17.87 22.05 0.72
N LYS A 177 17.22 21.70 1.83
CA LYS A 177 17.43 22.34 3.15
C LYS A 177 18.74 21.91 3.82
N GLU A 178 19.26 20.72 3.49
CA GLU A 178 20.52 20.20 4.04
C GLU A 178 21.78 20.67 3.29
N LYS A 179 21.67 21.35 2.14
CA LYS A 179 22.83 21.97 1.51
C LYS A 179 23.22 23.21 2.34
N PRO A 180 24.43 23.29 2.93
CA PRO A 180 24.89 24.53 3.53
C PRO A 180 24.94 25.57 2.41
N THR A 181 24.35 26.74 2.66
CA THR A 181 24.54 27.93 1.83
C THR A 181 26.06 28.18 1.78
N ARG A 182 26.65 27.99 0.60
CA ARG A 182 28.08 28.19 0.36
C ARG A 182 28.33 29.60 -0.15
#